data_AF-A0A7C7JYF6-F1
#
_entry.id   AF-A0A7C7JYF6-F1
#
_cell.length_a   1.000
_cell.length_b   1.000
_cell.length_c   1.000
_cell.angle_alpha   90.00
_cell.angle_beta   90.00
_cell.angle_gamma   90.00
#
_symmetry.space_group_name_H-M   'P 1'
#
loop_
_entity.id
_entity.type
_entity.pdbx_description
1 polymer ?
#
loop_
_entity_poly.entity_id
_entity_poly.type
_entity_poly.pdbx_seq_one_letter_code
_entity_poly.pdbx_strand_id
1 'polypeptide(L)' 'MLQQFFIICSGADINILKNASSSEKNKYAGIGATVFFTALMAFIASGYALYTVFDNLFTAI' A
#
# COMPACT_ATOMS: atom_id res chain seq x y z
N MET A 1 13.29 6.48 -4.71
CA MET A 1 12.57 5.30 -5.25
C MET A 1 11.57 4.79 -4.22
N LEU A 2 11.99 4.06 -3.17
CA LEU A 2 11.06 3.44 -2.21
C LEU A 2 10.23 4.44 -1.39
N GLN A 3 10.86 5.52 -0.90
CA GLN A 3 10.16 6.57 -0.16
C GLN A 3 9.08 7.25 -1.01
N GLN A 4 9.32 7.42 -2.31
CA GLN A 4 8.37 8.05 -3.22
C GLN A 4 7.20 7.12 -3.54
N PHE A 5 7.44 5.82 -3.65
CA PHE A 5 6.37 4.82 -3.73
C PHE A 5 5.44 4.88 -2.52
N PHE A 6 5.98 4.88 -1.30
CA PHE A 6 5.13 5.01 -0.12
C PHE A 6 4.45 6.38 -0.02
N ILE A 7 5.10 7.48 -0.41
CA ILE A 7 4.41 8.78 -0.48
C ILE A 7 3.22 8.73 -1.44
N ILE A 8 3.34 8.05 -2.59
CA ILE A 8 2.21 7.82 -3.50
C ILE A 8 1.11 7.00 -2.81
N CYS A 9 1.47 5.92 -2.12
CA CYS A 9 0.51 5.09 -1.35
C CYS A 9 -0.19 5.87 -0.23
N SER A 10 0.42 6.95 0.29
CA SER A 10 -0.19 7.82 1.31
C SER A 10 -1.25 8.78 0.75
N GLY A 11 -1.38 8.89 -0.57
CA GLY A 11 -2.32 9.82 -1.22
C GLY A 11 -1.89 11.30 -1.16
N ALA A 12 -0.65 11.58 -0.75
CA ALA A 12 -0.13 12.93 -0.64
C ALA A 12 0.39 13.47 -1.98
N ASP A 13 0.24 14.79 -2.20
CA ASP A 13 0.77 15.45 -3.40
C ASP A 13 2.30 15.48 -3.38
N ILE A 14 2.90 14.84 -4.37
CA ILE A 14 4.35 14.64 -4.48
C ILE A 14 5.06 15.97 -4.74
N ASN A 15 4.45 16.92 -5.45
CA ASN A 15 5.06 18.19 -5.82
C ASN A 15 5.17 19.11 -4.61
N ILE A 16 4.12 19.15 -3.78
CA ILE A 16 4.13 19.87 -2.51
C ILE A 16 5.16 19.24 -1.57
N LEU A 17 5.14 17.91 -1.42
CA LEU A 17 6.06 17.21 -0.53
C LEU A 17 7.52 17.32 -0.96
N LYS A 18 7.82 17.48 -2.26
CA LYS A 18 9.19 17.61 -2.76
C LYS A 18 9.90 18.83 -2.19
N ASN A 19 9.17 19.92 -1.98
CA ASN A 19 9.67 21.18 -1.39
C ASN A 19 9.63 21.16 0.15
N ALA A 20 8.98 20.17 0.76
CA ALA A 20 8.89 20.03 2.21
C ALA A 20 10.18 19.44 2.82
N SER A 21 10.30 19.61 4.14
CA SER A 21 11.41 19.08 4.93
C SER A 21 11.48 17.55 4.87
N SER A 22 12.67 16.99 5.07
CA SER A 22 12.88 15.54 5.08
C SER A 22 12.04 14.81 6.14
N SER A 23 11.72 15.49 7.25
CA SER A 23 10.85 14.96 8.31
C SER A 23 9.43 14.73 7.81
N GLU A 24 8.84 15.69 7.11
CA GLU A 24 7.49 15.55 6.54
C GLU A 24 7.46 14.42 5.49
N LYS A 25 8.46 14.34 4.61
CA LYS A 25 8.57 13.22 3.64
C LYS A 25 8.64 11.86 4.33
N ASN A 26 9.32 11.75 5.47
CA ASN A 26 9.39 10.51 6.23
C ASN A 26 8.06 10.17 6.92
N LYS A 27 7.34 11.18 7.42
CA LYS A 27 5.99 11.01 8.00
C LYS A 27 5.02 10.42 6.98
N TYR A 28 4.93 11.02 5.79
CA TYR A 28 4.04 10.53 4.74
C TYR A 28 4.49 9.19 4.15
N ALA A 29 5.79 8.93 4.05
CA ALA A 29 6.27 7.60 3.70
C ALA A 29 5.86 6.54 4.74
N GLY A 30 5.85 6.88 6.03
CA GLY A 30 5.34 6.00 7.09
C GLY A 30 3.85 5.72 6.96
N ILE A 31 3.03 6.75 6.71
CA ILE A 31 1.59 6.61 6.46
C ILE A 31 1.34 5.72 5.23
N GLY A 32 2.09 5.94 4.16
CA GLY A 32 1.95 5.13 2.95
C GLY A 32 2.36 3.67 3.13
N ALA A 33 3.37 3.41 3.96
CA ALA A 33 3.80 2.06 4.28
C ALA A 33 2.69 1.28 5.00
N THR A 34 2.02 1.88 5.99
CA THR A 34 0.93 1.19 6.71
C THR A 34 -0.25 0.87 5.79
N VAL A 35 -0.66 1.82 4.95
CA VAL A 35 -1.73 1.61 3.96
C VAL A 35 -1.37 0.49 2.98
N PHE A 36 -0.15 0.49 2.45
CA PHE A 36 0.31 -0.55 1.53
C PHE A 36 0.28 -1.94 2.17
N PHE A 37 0.81 -2.10 3.38
CA PHE A 37 0.82 -3.41 4.04
C PHE A 37 -0.57 -3.88 4.44
N THR A 38 -1.48 -2.98 4.81
CA THR A 38 -2.89 -3.33 5.02
C THR A 38 -3.54 -3.84 3.73
N ALA A 39 -3.33 -3.16 2.60
CA ALA A 39 -3.86 -3.59 1.31
C ALA A 39 -3.27 -4.94 0.86
N LEU A 40 -1.96 -5.15 1.07
CA LEU A 40 -1.30 -6.42 0.78
C LEU A 40 -1.90 -7.57 1.60
N MET A 41 -2.08 -7.36 2.91
CA MET A 41 -2.67 -8.37 3.79
C MET A 41 -4.13 -8.66 3.39
N ALA A 42 -4.90 -7.63 3.04
CA ALA A 42 -6.27 -7.77 2.56
C ALA A 42 -6.33 -8.57 1.25
N PHE A 43 -5.41 -8.36 0.32
CA PHE A 43 -5.33 -9.10 -0.95
C PHE A 43 -5.06 -10.60 -0.73
N ILE A 44 -4.12 -10.93 0.18
CA ILE A 44 -3.83 -12.32 0.54
C ILE A 44 -5.07 -12.97 1.19
N ALA A 45 -5.72 -12.26 2.12
CA ALA A 45 -6.92 -12.75 2.79
C ALA A 45 -8.09 -12.96 1.80
N SER A 46 -8.28 -12.06 0.84
CA SER A 46 -9.31 -12.22 -0.19
C SER A 46 -9.04 -13.42 -1.09
N GLY A 47 -7.79 -13.65 -1.48
CA GLY A 47 -7.43 -14.83 -2.29
C GLY A 47 -7.72 -16.14 -1.56
N TYR A 48 -7.38 -16.21 -0.27
CA TYR A 48 -7.69 -17.38 0.56
C TYR A 48 -9.20 -17.59 0.75
N ALA A 49 -9.95 -16.51 0.94
CA ALA A 49 -11.41 -16.59 1.06
C ALA A 49 -12.05 -17.11 -0.23
N LEU A 50 -11.63 -16.59 -1.39
CA LEU A 50 -12.13 -17.05 -2.69
C LEU A 50 -11.74 -18.50 -2.99
N TYR A 51 -10.50 -18.91 -2.66
CA TYR A 51 -10.08 -20.31 -2.75
C TYR A 51 -10.98 -21.22 -1.91
N THR A 52 -11.30 -20.80 -0.68
CA THR A 52 -12.12 -21.60 0.25
C THR A 52 -13.57 -21.72 -0.21
N VAL A 53 -14.13 -20.71 -0.87
CA VAL A 53 -15.52 -20.72 -1.36
C VAL A 53 -15.67 -21.57 -2.63
N PHE A 54 -14.71 -21.49 -3.55
CA PHE A 54 -14.83 -22.09 -4.88
C PHE A 54 -13.97 -23.35 -5.10
N ASP A 55 -13.10 -23.68 -4.15
CA ASP A 55 -12.15 -24.81 -4.21
C ASP A 55 -11.35 -24.85 -5.52
N ASN A 56 -11.06 -23.66 -6.07
CA ASN A 56 -10.42 -23.49 -7.37
C ASN A 56 -9.32 -22.44 -7.28
N LEU A 57 -8.13 -22.80 -7.76
CA LEU A 57 -6.94 -21.97 -7.75
C LEU A 57 -7.08 -20.74 -8.66
N PHE A 58 -7.79 -20.86 -9.77
CA PHE A 58 -7.98 -19.76 -10.73
C PHE A 58 -8.90 -18.66 -10.21
N THR A 59 -9.81 -18.98 -9.28
CA THR A 59 -10.71 -18.00 -8.65
C THR A 59 -10.08 -17.28 -7.46
N ALA A 60 -8.90 -17.73 -7.00
CA ALA A 60 -8.21 -17.19 -5.83
C ALA A 60 -7.24 -16.04 -6.14
N ILE A 61 -7.14 -15.62 -7.41
CA ILE A 61 -6.22 -14.59 -7.93
C ILE A 61 -7.00 -13.39 -8.46
#